data_AF-A0AAV6VWM1-F1
#
_entry.id   AF-A0AAV6VWM1-F1
#
_cell.length_a   1.000
_cell.length_b   1.000
_cell.length_c   1.000
_cell.angle_alpha   90.00
_cell.angle_beta   90.00
_cell.angle_gamma   90.00
#
_symmetry.space_group_name_H-M   'P 1'
#
loop_
_entity.id
_entity.type
_entity.pdbx_description
1 polymer ?
#
loop_
_entity_poly.entity_id
_entity_poly.type
_entity_poly.pdbx_seq_one_letter_code
_entity_poly.pdbx_strand_id
1 'polypeptide(L)'
;MDFTQSLSDWAKDKPLSILQLDPADRAVLKIADERDAIQKKTFTKWLNKHLKKHWRYLEVNHHVEDLFEDLRDGNNLISLLEVLSGELLSREKGRMRFHQLQNIQIALEFLRDRNIKLVNIRPDDIVDGNPKLTLGLIWTIILHFQKKTWLVSRRLKVLHACNCLIDKDNKYL
;
A
#
# COMPACT_ATOMS: atom_id res chain seq x y z
N MET A 1 5.64 1.10 28.98
CA MET A 1 6.33 -0.17 28.67
C MET A 1 7.80 0.04 28.99
N ASP A 2 8.38 -0.82 29.82
CA ASP A 2 9.79 -0.74 30.21
C ASP A 2 10.71 -1.11 29.03
N PHE A 3 11.76 -0.33 28.82
CA PHE A 3 12.69 -0.48 27.69
C PHE A 3 13.45 -1.81 27.76
N THR A 4 13.75 -2.28 28.98
CA THR A 4 14.46 -3.53 29.27
C THR A 4 13.62 -4.76 28.88
N GLN A 5 12.34 -4.76 29.25
CA GLN A 5 11.37 -5.82 28.91
C GLN A 5 11.25 -5.98 27.39
N SER A 6 11.09 -4.85 26.68
CA SER A 6 10.94 -4.83 25.22
C SER A 6 12.20 -5.30 24.48
N LEU A 7 13.40 -5.06 25.01
CA LEU A 7 14.65 -5.61 24.46
C LEU A 7 14.74 -7.13 24.64
N SER A 8 14.35 -7.62 25.81
CA SER A 8 14.36 -9.06 26.10
C SER A 8 13.37 -9.84 25.22
N ASP A 9 12.22 -9.24 24.90
CA ASP A 9 11.22 -9.84 24.01
C ASP A 9 11.68 -9.86 22.55
N TRP A 10 12.30 -8.77 22.08
CA TRP A 10 12.86 -8.69 20.72
C TRP A 10 14.00 -9.70 20.49
N ALA A 11 14.77 -10.03 21.52
CA ALA A 11 15.94 -10.90 21.41
C ALA A 11 15.61 -12.41 21.31
N LYS A 12 14.39 -12.84 21.69
CA LYS A 12 14.03 -14.27 21.82
C LYS A 12 14.14 -15.07 20.52
N ASP A 13 13.82 -14.43 19.39
CA ASP A 13 13.74 -15.10 18.09
C ASP A 13 14.88 -14.68 17.13
N LYS A 14 15.91 -14.00 17.63
CA LYS A 14 17.02 -13.49 16.81
C LYS A 14 18.15 -14.51 16.69
N PRO A 15 18.79 -14.61 15.51
CA PRO A 15 19.93 -15.50 15.32
C PRO A 15 21.12 -15.06 16.18
N LEU A 16 21.98 -16.03 16.52
CA LEU A 16 23.19 -15.82 17.34
C LEU A 16 24.07 -14.66 16.86
N SER A 17 24.16 -14.44 15.55
CA SER A 17 24.92 -13.33 14.96
C SER A 17 24.41 -11.95 15.38
N ILE A 18 23.10 -11.78 15.53
CA ILE A 18 22.50 -10.52 16.00
C ILE A 18 22.69 -10.35 17.51
N LEU A 19 22.66 -11.45 18.27
CA LEU A 19 22.85 -11.40 19.72
C LEU A 19 24.29 -11.05 20.12
N GLN A 20 25.27 -11.38 19.26
CA GLN A 20 26.70 -11.08 19.45
C GLN A 20 27.09 -9.63 19.14
N LEU A 21 26.20 -8.84 18.52
CA LEU A 21 26.44 -7.43 18.26
C LEU A 21 26.54 -6.63 19.56
N ASP A 22 27.23 -5.50 19.49
CA ASP A 22 27.32 -4.62 20.64
C ASP A 22 25.93 -4.03 21.01
N PRO A 23 25.77 -3.50 22.23
CA PRO A 23 24.48 -2.94 22.66
C PRO A 23 23.94 -1.82 21.76
N ALA A 24 24.79 -1.00 21.14
CA ALA A 24 24.37 0.11 20.29
C ALA A 24 23.85 -0.40 18.93
N ASP A 25 24.56 -1.33 18.29
CA ASP A 25 24.16 -1.95 17.04
C ASP A 25 22.82 -2.70 17.18
N ARG A 26 22.64 -3.42 18.30
CA ARG A 26 21.36 -4.10 18.60
C ARG A 26 20.21 -3.11 18.79
N ALA A 27 20.46 -1.97 19.46
CA ALA A 27 19.45 -0.95 19.63
C ALA A 27 19.01 -0.34 18.29
N VAL A 28 19.97 -0.08 17.38
CA VAL A 28 19.68 0.42 16.03
C VAL A 28 18.83 -0.57 15.23
N LEU A 29 19.19 -1.86 15.24
CA LEU A 29 18.42 -2.91 14.56
C LEU A 29 17.00 -3.04 15.11
N LYS A 30 16.83 -3.00 16.43
CA LYS A 30 15.51 -3.04 17.06
C LYS A 30 14.64 -1.86 16.63
N ILE A 31 15.19 -0.64 16.63
CA ILE A 31 14.47 0.56 16.19
C ILE A 31 14.05 0.42 14.72
N ALA A 32 14.91 -0.14 13.86
CA ALA A 32 14.57 -0.41 12.48
C ALA A 32 13.40 -1.41 12.36
N ASP A 33 13.47 -2.53 13.07
CA ASP A 33 12.41 -3.55 13.07
C ASP A 33 11.06 -2.99 13.57
N GLU A 34 11.08 -2.19 14.63
CA GLU A 34 9.87 -1.56 15.16
C GLU A 34 9.24 -0.60 14.14
N ARG A 35 10.08 0.18 13.44
CA ARG A 35 9.61 1.08 12.39
C ARG A 35 9.01 0.32 11.22
N ASP A 36 9.61 -0.78 10.80
CA ASP A 36 9.12 -1.62 9.71
C ASP A 36 7.79 -2.31 10.09
N ALA A 37 7.67 -2.77 11.34
CA ALA A 37 6.41 -3.33 11.86
C ALA A 37 5.28 -2.29 11.90
N ILE A 38 5.58 -1.07 12.34
CA ILE A 38 4.62 0.05 12.33
C ILE A 38 4.22 0.40 10.89
N GLN A 39 5.19 0.42 9.97
CA GLN A 39 4.93 0.69 8.56
C GLN A 39 4.02 -0.38 7.94
N LYS A 40 4.34 -1.66 8.11
CA LYS A 40 3.50 -2.79 7.68
C LYS A 40 2.08 -2.63 8.21
N LYS A 41 1.93 -2.44 9.52
CA LYS A 41 0.61 -2.27 10.17
C LYS A 41 -0.18 -1.08 9.61
N THR A 42 0.51 0.02 9.34
CA THR A 42 -0.11 1.22 8.77
C THR A 42 -0.60 0.98 7.35
N PHE A 43 0.21 0.33 6.52
CA PHE A 43 -0.15 -0.01 5.14
C PHE A 43 -1.27 -1.06 5.09
N THR A 44 -1.21 -2.11 5.93
CA THR A 44 -2.28 -3.10 6.06
C THR A 44 -3.61 -2.46 6.44
N LYS A 45 -3.62 -1.53 7.42
CA LYS A 45 -4.84 -0.79 7.79
C LYS A 45 -5.37 0.07 6.65
N TRP A 46 -4.48 0.78 5.95
CA TRP A 46 -4.87 1.62 4.83
C TRP A 46 -5.47 0.80 3.68
N LEU A 47 -4.86 -0.34 3.35
CA LEU A 47 -5.31 -1.25 2.31
C LEU A 47 -6.68 -1.85 2.66
N ASN A 48 -6.83 -2.39 3.88
CA ASN A 48 -8.11 -2.91 4.36
C ASN A 48 -9.23 -1.86 4.37
N LYS A 49 -8.91 -0.58 4.66
CA LYS A 49 -9.90 0.51 4.62
C LYS A 49 -10.48 0.70 3.21
N HIS A 50 -9.68 0.51 2.16
CA HIS A 50 -10.14 0.64 0.78
C HIS A 50 -10.78 -0.64 0.27
N LEU A 51 -10.25 -1.81 0.59
CA LEU A 51 -10.87 -3.09 0.21
C LEU A 51 -12.27 -3.27 0.82
N LYS A 52 -12.51 -2.78 2.05
CA LYS A 52 -13.85 -2.73 2.63
C LYS A 52 -14.86 -1.90 1.82
N LYS A 53 -14.40 -0.91 1.04
CA LYS A 53 -15.29 -0.17 0.13
C LYS A 53 -15.67 -1.01 -1.08
N HIS A 54 -14.74 -1.81 -1.59
CA HIS A 54 -14.98 -2.75 -2.69
C HIS A 54 -16.04 -3.80 -2.35
N TRP A 55 -16.01 -4.32 -1.11
CA TRP A 55 -16.99 -5.28 -0.59
C TRP A 55 -18.43 -4.85 -0.85
N ARG A 56 -18.74 -3.54 -0.73
CA ARG A 56 -20.09 -3.02 -0.93
C ARG A 56 -20.58 -3.08 -2.38
N TYR A 57 -19.68 -3.29 -3.34
CA TYR A 57 -20.01 -3.35 -4.76
C TYR A 57 -19.98 -4.76 -5.33
N LEU A 58 -19.24 -5.71 -4.71
CA LEU A 58 -18.98 -7.04 -5.32
C LEU A 58 -19.09 -8.24 -4.37
N GLU A 59 -19.50 -8.10 -3.10
CA GLU A 59 -19.75 -9.22 -2.15
C GLU A 59 -18.57 -10.21 -1.94
N VAL A 60 -17.32 -9.80 -2.20
CA VAL A 60 -16.13 -10.66 -1.96
C VAL A 60 -15.30 -10.11 -0.80
N ASN A 61 -15.15 -10.91 0.26
CA ASN A 61 -14.55 -10.48 1.53
C ASN A 61 -13.03 -10.44 1.40
N HIS A 62 -12.52 -9.32 0.91
CA HIS A 62 -11.10 -9.08 0.77
C HIS A 62 -10.56 -8.47 2.07
N HIS A 63 -10.05 -9.33 2.96
CA HIS A 63 -9.33 -8.93 4.16
C HIS A 63 -7.86 -9.33 4.02
N VAL A 64 -6.96 -8.43 4.42
CA VAL A 64 -5.52 -8.68 4.49
C VAL A 64 -5.10 -8.72 5.94
N GLU A 65 -4.60 -9.87 6.39
CA GLU A 65 -4.01 -10.11 7.70
C GLU A 65 -2.49 -9.98 7.62
N ASP A 66 -1.87 -10.67 6.66
CA ASP A 66 -0.45 -10.53 6.35
C ASP A 66 -0.26 -9.92 4.95
N LEU A 67 0.23 -8.68 4.94
CA LEU A 67 0.53 -7.93 3.71
C LEU A 67 1.46 -8.67 2.75
N PHE A 68 2.38 -9.49 3.25
CA PHE A 68 3.39 -10.16 2.42
C PHE A 68 2.90 -11.49 1.87
N GLU A 69 1.84 -12.07 2.44
CA GLU A 69 1.22 -13.30 1.95
C GLU A 69 -0.03 -13.00 1.13
N ASP A 70 -0.91 -12.15 1.63
CA ASP A 70 -2.24 -11.93 1.04
C ASP A 70 -2.20 -11.08 -0.24
N LEU A 71 -1.06 -10.48 -0.58
CA LEU A 71 -0.89 -9.76 -1.85
C LEU A 71 -0.29 -10.62 -2.98
N ARG A 72 0.22 -11.81 -2.66
CA ARG A 72 1.04 -12.63 -3.58
C ARG A 72 0.25 -13.13 -4.79
N ASP A 73 -1.05 -13.34 -4.64
CA ASP A 73 -1.92 -13.83 -5.72
C ASP A 73 -2.36 -12.73 -6.70
N GLY A 74 -2.09 -11.46 -6.36
CA GLY A 74 -2.44 -10.26 -7.11
C GLY A 74 -3.90 -9.82 -7.03
N ASN A 75 -4.81 -10.63 -6.48
CA ASN A 75 -6.23 -10.28 -6.45
C ASN A 75 -6.52 -9.06 -5.60
N ASN A 76 -5.89 -8.99 -4.41
CA ASN A 76 -6.03 -7.86 -3.51
C ASN A 76 -5.41 -6.57 -4.08
N LEU A 77 -4.33 -6.68 -4.85
CA LEU A 77 -3.73 -5.54 -5.55
C LEU A 77 -4.65 -5.02 -6.65
N ILE A 78 -5.19 -5.91 -7.48
CA ILE A 78 -6.16 -5.53 -8.53
C ILE A 78 -7.38 -4.87 -7.89
N SER A 79 -8.01 -5.51 -6.88
CA SER A 79 -9.17 -4.94 -6.16
C SER A 79 -8.87 -3.56 -5.58
N LEU A 80 -7.66 -3.36 -5.03
CA LEU A 80 -7.25 -2.05 -4.51
C LEU A 80 -7.19 -1.00 -5.63
N LEU A 81 -6.60 -1.34 -6.78
CA LEU A 81 -6.48 -0.43 -7.91
C LEU A 81 -7.86 -0.09 -8.51
N GLU A 82 -8.78 -1.05 -8.58
CA GLU A 82 -10.15 -0.82 -9.00
C GLU A 82 -10.86 0.18 -8.08
N VAL A 83 -10.75 0.01 -6.75
CA VAL A 83 -11.33 0.96 -5.78
C VAL A 83 -10.75 2.36 -5.91
N LEU A 84 -9.42 2.46 -6.09
CA LEU A 84 -8.74 3.75 -6.12
C LEU A 84 -8.94 4.52 -7.42
N SER A 85 -9.10 3.79 -8.53
CA SER A 85 -9.27 4.38 -9.87
C SER A 85 -10.72 4.51 -10.31
N GLY A 86 -11.60 3.64 -9.82
CA GLY A 86 -12.97 3.49 -10.31
C GLY A 86 -13.10 2.70 -11.61
N GLU A 87 -12.01 2.08 -12.10
CA GLU A 87 -11.99 1.28 -13.32
C GLU A 87 -11.93 -0.22 -12.98
N LEU A 88 -12.52 -1.07 -13.83
CA LEU A 88 -12.44 -2.53 -13.69
C LEU A 88 -11.23 -3.06 -14.45
N LEU A 89 -10.51 -3.99 -13.83
CA LEU A 89 -9.31 -4.61 -14.38
C LEU A 89 -9.56 -6.09 -14.70
N SER A 90 -8.84 -6.62 -15.69
CA SER A 90 -8.88 -8.06 -16.00
C SER A 90 -8.24 -8.87 -14.87
N ARG A 91 -8.68 -10.12 -14.72
CA ARG A 91 -8.19 -11.06 -13.70
C ARG A 91 -8.03 -12.44 -14.32
N GLU A 92 -6.83 -13.00 -14.20
CA GLU A 92 -6.61 -14.40 -14.51
C GLU A 92 -7.17 -15.29 -13.41
N LYS A 93 -7.92 -16.31 -13.83
CA LYS A 93 -8.53 -17.28 -12.93
C LYS A 93 -7.61 -18.47 -12.77
N GLY A 94 -7.30 -18.81 -11.53
CA GLY A 94 -6.52 -20.00 -11.21
C GLY A 94 -5.66 -19.79 -9.97
N ARG A 95 -5.05 -20.88 -9.49
CA ARG A 95 -4.23 -20.87 -8.27
C ARG A 95 -2.75 -21.17 -8.50
N MET A 96 -2.37 -21.56 -9.72
CA MET A 96 -0.97 -21.81 -10.06
C MET A 96 -0.17 -20.50 -10.05
N ARG A 97 1.14 -20.60 -9.78
CA ARG A 97 2.09 -19.48 -9.77
C ARG A 97 2.03 -18.63 -11.05
N PHE A 98 1.79 -19.26 -12.20
CA PHE A 98 1.59 -18.56 -13.47
C PHE A 98 0.44 -17.53 -13.41
N HIS A 99 -0.72 -17.91 -12.86
CA HIS A 99 -1.86 -16.99 -12.73
C HIS A 99 -1.57 -15.86 -11.74
N GLN A 100 -0.85 -16.16 -10.65
CA GLN A 100 -0.41 -15.16 -9.68
C GLN A 100 0.49 -14.12 -10.35
N LEU A 101 1.52 -14.58 -11.08
CA LEU A 101 2.41 -13.71 -11.85
C LEU A 101 1.65 -12.84 -12.83
N GLN A 102 0.68 -13.41 -13.54
CA GLN A 102 -0.11 -12.65 -14.51
C GLN A 102 -1.02 -11.61 -13.84
N ASN A 103 -1.68 -11.93 -12.73
CA ASN A 103 -2.47 -10.97 -11.96
C ASN A 103 -1.61 -9.82 -11.42
N ILE A 104 -0.41 -10.12 -10.91
CA ILE A 104 0.53 -9.08 -10.49
C ILE A 104 0.98 -8.25 -11.69
N GLN A 105 1.31 -8.87 -12.82
CA GLN A 105 1.71 -8.17 -14.03
C GLN A 105 0.64 -7.17 -14.48
N ILE A 106 -0.62 -7.58 -14.53
CA ILE A 106 -1.77 -6.70 -14.85
C ILE A 106 -1.80 -5.49 -13.93
N ALA A 107 -1.65 -5.69 -12.62
CA ALA A 107 -1.62 -4.59 -11.65
C ALA A 107 -0.43 -3.64 -11.87
N LEU A 108 0.76 -4.16 -12.17
CA LEU A 108 1.96 -3.35 -12.42
C LEU A 108 1.87 -2.59 -13.76
N GLU A 109 1.35 -3.21 -14.81
CA GLU A 109 1.11 -2.57 -16.12
C GLU A 109 0.13 -1.41 -15.98
N PHE A 110 -0.99 -1.62 -15.29
CA PHE A 110 -1.95 -0.55 -15.00
C PHE A 110 -1.31 0.67 -14.33
N LEU A 111 -0.36 0.45 -13.41
CA LEU A 111 0.39 1.54 -12.77
C LEU A 111 1.31 2.25 -13.77
N ARG A 112 2.01 1.49 -14.63
CA ARG A 112 2.89 2.04 -15.68
C ARG A 112 2.11 2.88 -16.69
N ASP A 113 0.93 2.43 -17.10
CA ASP A 113 0.05 3.15 -18.04
C ASP A 113 -0.39 4.51 -17.48
N ARG A 114 -0.45 4.65 -16.15
CA ARG A 114 -0.71 5.92 -15.44
C ARG A 114 0.55 6.72 -15.15
N ASN A 115 1.65 6.40 -15.82
CA ASN A 115 2.97 7.03 -15.73
C ASN A 115 3.58 6.97 -14.31
N ILE A 116 3.32 5.88 -13.58
CA ILE A 116 3.91 5.64 -12.26
C ILE A 116 5.21 4.85 -12.45
N LYS A 117 6.31 5.40 -11.94
CA LYS A 117 7.62 4.77 -12.06
C LYS A 117 7.78 3.66 -11.01
N LEU A 118 7.74 2.41 -11.47
CA LEU A 118 8.05 1.22 -10.66
C LEU A 118 9.52 0.86 -10.86
N VAL A 119 10.41 1.42 -10.05
CA VAL A 119 11.85 1.15 -10.15
C VAL A 119 12.15 -0.16 -9.42
N ASN A 120 12.71 -1.13 -10.16
CA ASN A 120 13.18 -2.40 -9.60
C ASN A 120 12.11 -3.21 -8.86
N ILE A 121 10.87 -3.21 -9.37
CA ILE A 121 9.79 -4.06 -8.88
C ILE A 121 9.33 -4.93 -10.04
N ARG A 122 9.47 -6.25 -9.87
CA ARG A 122 9.01 -7.26 -10.83
C ARG A 122 7.83 -8.05 -10.26
N PRO A 123 7.07 -8.77 -11.10
CA PRO A 123 5.99 -9.63 -10.61
C PRO A 123 6.49 -10.74 -9.69
N ASP A 124 7.63 -11.35 -10.02
CA ASP A 124 8.24 -12.42 -9.22
C ASP A 124 8.53 -11.99 -7.79
N ASP A 125 9.04 -10.77 -7.58
CA ASP A 125 9.31 -10.22 -6.25
C ASP A 125 8.07 -10.18 -5.35
N ILE A 126 6.91 -9.87 -5.92
CA ILE A 126 5.65 -9.76 -5.17
C ILE A 126 5.02 -11.14 -4.97
N VAL A 127 5.07 -12.01 -5.99
CA VAL A 127 4.59 -13.41 -5.87
C VAL A 127 5.42 -14.19 -4.85
N ASP A 128 6.71 -13.90 -4.72
CA ASP A 128 7.58 -14.53 -3.71
C ASP A 128 7.47 -13.86 -2.33
N GLY A 129 6.68 -12.78 -2.20
CA GLY A 129 6.39 -12.15 -0.92
C GLY A 129 7.54 -11.30 -0.37
N ASN A 130 8.40 -10.73 -1.23
CA ASN A 130 9.53 -9.91 -0.80
C ASN A 130 9.02 -8.70 0.01
N PRO A 131 9.33 -8.60 1.33
CA PRO A 131 8.75 -7.57 2.19
C PRO A 131 9.09 -6.15 1.74
N LYS A 132 10.35 -5.92 1.38
CA LYS A 132 10.86 -4.58 1.03
C LYS A 132 10.23 -4.08 -0.27
N LEU A 133 10.14 -4.94 -1.28
CA LEU A 133 9.57 -4.58 -2.58
C LEU A 133 8.05 -4.46 -2.51
N THR A 134 7.38 -5.30 -1.70
CA THR A 134 5.95 -5.19 -1.43
C THR A 134 5.59 -3.88 -0.72
N LEU A 135 6.34 -3.50 0.32
CA LEU A 135 6.16 -2.20 0.99
C LEU A 135 6.43 -1.03 0.03
N GLY A 136 7.46 -1.13 -0.81
CA GLY A 136 7.78 -0.12 -1.82
C GLY A 136 6.67 0.06 -2.87
N LEU A 137 6.05 -1.05 -3.30
CA LEU A 137 4.91 -1.03 -4.21
C LEU A 137 3.70 -0.33 -3.58
N ILE A 138 3.29 -0.76 -2.39
CA ILE A 138 2.14 -0.15 -1.68
C ILE A 138 2.38 1.33 -1.40
N TRP A 139 3.58 1.69 -0.97
CA TRP A 139 3.97 3.09 -0.78
C TRP A 139 3.82 3.91 -2.07
N THR A 140 4.26 3.38 -3.20
CA THR A 140 4.15 4.04 -4.50
C THR A 140 2.69 4.27 -4.88
N ILE A 141 1.82 3.28 -4.67
CA ILE A 141 0.37 3.38 -4.89
C ILE A 141 -0.23 4.46 -3.98
N ILE A 142 0.06 4.42 -2.67
CA ILE A 142 -0.43 5.42 -1.70
C ILE A 142 -0.05 6.83 -2.15
N LEU A 143 1.24 7.06 -2.44
CA LEU A 143 1.73 8.37 -2.83
C LEU A 143 1.01 8.91 -4.07
N HIS A 144 0.81 8.08 -5.10
CA HIS A 144 0.17 8.54 -6.34
C HIS A 144 -1.30 8.92 -6.12
N PHE A 145 -2.09 8.03 -5.53
CA PHE A 145 -3.53 8.21 -5.41
C PHE A 145 -3.91 9.22 -4.32
N GLN A 146 -3.14 9.31 -3.23
CA GLN A 146 -3.36 10.37 -2.25
C GLN A 146 -3.00 11.73 -2.83
N LYS A 147 -1.85 11.89 -3.50
CA LYS A 147 -1.49 13.17 -4.15
C LYS A 147 -2.56 13.60 -5.15
N LYS A 148 -3.05 12.69 -6.00
CA LYS A 148 -4.15 12.98 -6.92
C LYS A 148 -5.39 13.48 -6.18
N THR A 149 -5.80 12.79 -5.12
CA THR A 149 -6.94 13.19 -4.28
C THR A 149 -6.74 14.59 -3.72
N TRP A 150 -5.57 14.88 -3.14
CA TRP A 150 -5.23 16.20 -2.60
C TRP A 150 -5.28 17.30 -3.68
N LEU A 151 -4.70 17.05 -4.86
CA LEU A 151 -4.67 18.00 -5.96
C LEU A 151 -6.08 18.29 -6.49
N VAL A 152 -6.91 17.26 -6.66
CA VAL A 152 -8.31 17.41 -7.12
C VAL A 152 -9.13 18.17 -6.09
N SER A 153 -9.06 17.79 -4.79
CA SER A 153 -9.77 18.51 -3.73
C SER A 153 -9.33 19.98 -3.63
N ARG A 154 -8.05 20.28 -3.86
CA ARG A 154 -7.56 21.67 -3.86
C ARG A 154 -8.07 22.45 -5.06
N ARG A 155 -8.07 21.87 -6.27
CA ARG A 155 -8.64 22.49 -7.48
C ARG A 155 -10.15 22.73 -7.36
N LEU A 156 -10.92 21.77 -6.83
CA LEU A 156 -12.35 21.92 -6.61
C LEU A 156 -12.68 23.03 -5.60
N LYS A 157 -11.90 23.15 -4.51
CA LYS A 157 -12.08 24.25 -3.56
C LYS A 157 -11.78 25.61 -4.19
N VAL A 158 -10.75 25.71 -5.02
CA VAL A 158 -10.44 26.94 -5.76
C VAL A 158 -11.53 27.26 -6.78
N LEU A 159 -11.99 26.28 -7.56
CA LEU A 159 -13.09 26.47 -8.53
C LEU A 159 -14.39 26.89 -7.85
N HIS A 160 -14.73 26.28 -6.71
CA HIS A 160 -15.92 26.66 -5.96
C HIS A 160 -15.78 28.08 -5.39
N ALA A 161 -14.60 28.45 -4.88
CA ALA A 161 -14.32 29.83 -4.46
C ALA A 161 -14.42 30.82 -5.62
N CYS A 162 -13.89 30.48 -6.80
CA CYS A 162 -14.00 31.31 -8.01
C CYS A 162 -15.45 31.45 -8.49
N ASN A 163 -16.23 30.36 -8.53
CA ASN A 163 -17.65 30.41 -8.89
C ASN A 163 -18.46 31.25 -7.88
N CYS A 164 -18.19 31.13 -6.58
CA CYS A 164 -18.82 31.97 -5.57
C CYS A 164 -18.43 33.46 -5.67
N LEU A 165 -17.28 33.80 -6.25
CA LEU A 165 -16.89 35.19 -6.52
C LEU A 165 -17.62 35.71 -7.77
N ILE A 166 -17.68 34.93 -8.84
CA ILE A 166 -18.41 35.28 -10.07
C ILE A 166 -19.91 35.49 -9.78
N ASP A 167 -20.54 34.62 -8.98
CA ASP A 167 -21.94 34.78 -8.57
C ASP A 167 -22.21 36.02 -7.70
N LYS A 168 -21.18 36.51 -6.99
CA LYS A 168 -21.29 37.76 -6.24
C LYS A 168 -21.19 38.97 -7.15
N ASP A 169 -20.30 38.96 -8.14
CA ASP A 169 -20.15 40.05 -9.09
C ASP A 169 -21.36 40.18 -10.04
N ASN A 170 -22.04 39.07 -10.34
CA ASN A 170 -23.24 39.05 -11.20
C ASN A 170 -24.55 39.41 -10.47
N LYS A 171 -24.49 39.71 -9.16
CA LYS A 171 -25.63 40.12 -8.33
C LYS A 171 -25.74 41.64 -8.14
N TYR A 172 -24.80 42.39 -8.71
CA TYR A 172 -24.73 43.86 -8.64
C TYR A 172 -24.80 44.54 -10.02
N LEU A 173 -25.20 43.80 -11.05
CA LEU A 173 -25.63 44.29 -12.38
C LEU A 173 -27.11 43.93 -12.57
#